data_AF-A0A0T2MGC9-F1
#
_entry.id   AF-A0A0T2MGC9-F1
#
_cell.length_a   1.000
_cell.length_b   1.000
_cell.length_c   1.000
_cell.angle_alpha   90.00
_cell.angle_beta   90.00
_cell.angle_gamma   90.00
#
_symmetry.space_group_name_H-M   'P 1'
#
loop_
_entity.id
_entity.type
_entity.pdbx_description
1 polymer ?
#
loop_
_entity_poly.entity_id
_entity_poly.type
_entity_poly.pdbx_seq_one_letter_code
_entity_poly.pdbx_strand_id
1 'polypeptide(L)'
;MQAATGLTSDEADRLQDDWLIGSKTLEDAEARLAAVIRAYQELGLDINGRKTGIRHVSESSFPEWRSRLINLKSGRALTGDRLQEYLKIAINEQIRSPADSVLAYVYAVLIASRFNWDDIPAIQSFVTRSVAVDPRIIDSACILLLNLNHEGFKLDKDRIASRFVPMLEQSLESGHTFEAIWSLHLLRGLRHDLAQTRVSDLADVNDGSALKIVLLDLRHLGLLPKLPEKSWLKQLGTSQFHDPSWLLAYEGVRHGWLPDAGGVIKTNPLFVPMFSRNVQFYDPKRNVQPRANLRRLRLARAKATHRARLVDWFGDYP
;
A
#
# COMPACT_ATOMS: atom_id res chain seq x y z
N MET A 1 25.63 15.48 -14.53
CA MET A 1 24.26 16.02 -14.43
C MET A 1 24.25 17.51 -14.10
N GLN A 2 24.82 17.97 -12.97
CA GLN A 2 24.91 19.42 -12.64
C GLN A 2 25.54 20.28 -13.75
N ALA A 3 26.62 19.81 -14.37
CA ALA A 3 27.30 20.54 -15.45
C ALA A 3 26.52 20.61 -16.78
N ALA A 4 25.51 19.75 -16.98
CA ALA A 4 24.73 19.68 -18.22
C ALA A 4 23.36 20.35 -18.10
N THR A 5 22.82 20.49 -16.89
CA THR A 5 21.49 21.05 -16.65
C THR A 5 21.50 22.47 -16.06
N GLY A 6 22.64 22.97 -15.58
CA GLY A 6 22.76 24.30 -14.95
C GLY A 6 22.02 24.42 -13.60
N LEU A 7 21.57 23.30 -13.03
CA LEU A 7 20.80 23.28 -11.79
C LEU A 7 21.71 23.45 -10.57
N THR A 8 21.44 24.47 -9.75
CA THR A 8 22.04 24.62 -8.42
C THR A 8 21.27 23.77 -7.40
N SER A 9 21.88 23.44 -6.24
CA SER A 9 21.29 22.54 -5.23
C SER A 9 19.96 23.02 -4.67
N ASP A 10 19.67 24.32 -4.77
CA ASP A 10 18.52 24.96 -4.13
C ASP A 10 17.33 25.13 -5.11
N GLU A 11 17.52 24.77 -6.38
CA GLU A 11 16.51 24.91 -7.45
C GLU A 11 15.85 23.58 -7.84
N ALA A 12 16.29 22.46 -7.28
CA ALA A 12 15.75 21.14 -7.59
C ALA A 12 15.60 20.28 -6.33
N ASP A 13 14.39 19.79 -6.08
CA ASP A 13 14.12 18.77 -5.08
C ASP A 13 13.97 17.41 -5.77
N ARG A 14 14.48 16.35 -5.14
CA ARG A 14 14.47 15.00 -5.70
C ARG A 14 14.08 13.98 -4.64
N LEU A 15 13.05 13.19 -4.95
CA LEU A 15 12.66 12.03 -4.18
C LEU A 15 12.74 10.77 -5.06
N GLN A 16 13.82 10.01 -4.92
CA GLN A 16 14.11 8.82 -5.74
C GLN A 16 14.12 9.13 -7.25
N ASP A 17 13.07 8.80 -8.00
CA ASP A 17 12.96 9.05 -9.44
C ASP A 17 12.09 10.27 -9.76
N ASP A 18 11.43 10.85 -8.74
CA ASP A 18 10.62 12.05 -8.87
C ASP A 18 11.49 13.30 -8.67
N TRP A 19 11.42 14.23 -9.62
CA TRP A 19 12.13 15.50 -9.59
C TRP A 19 11.15 16.67 -9.63
N LEU A 20 11.44 17.70 -8.84
CA LEU A 20 10.74 18.98 -8.86
C LEU A 20 11.77 20.08 -9.11
N ILE A 21 11.64 20.80 -10.22
CA ILE A 21 12.60 21.85 -10.61
C ILE A 21 11.90 23.20 -10.58
N GLY A 22 12.43 24.13 -9.80
CA GLY A 22 11.97 25.51 -9.75
C GLY A 22 12.46 26.31 -10.96
N SER A 23 11.61 27.21 -11.46
CA SER A 23 11.94 28.09 -12.58
C SER A 23 11.22 29.43 -12.41
N LYS A 24 11.84 30.52 -12.87
CA LYS A 24 11.29 31.87 -12.70
C LYS A 24 10.35 32.29 -13.84
N THR A 25 10.52 31.70 -15.02
CA THR A 25 9.70 31.96 -16.21
C THR A 25 9.30 30.64 -16.88
N LEU A 26 8.24 30.68 -17.71
CA LEU A 26 7.83 29.51 -18.50
C LEU A 26 8.93 29.09 -19.48
N GLU A 27 9.58 30.05 -20.13
CA GLU A 27 10.68 29.82 -21.06
C GLU A 27 11.87 29.09 -20.39
N ASP A 28 12.24 29.50 -19.17
CA ASP A 28 13.27 28.82 -18.36
C ASP A 28 12.84 27.40 -17.98
N ALA A 29 11.56 27.20 -17.63
CA ALA A 29 11.01 25.89 -17.30
C ALA A 29 11.02 24.94 -18.52
N GLU A 30 10.65 25.42 -19.71
CA GLU A 30 10.68 24.65 -20.96
C GLU A 30 12.12 24.29 -21.35
N ALA A 31 13.05 25.23 -21.24
CA ALA A 31 14.47 24.99 -21.51
C ALA A 31 15.05 23.92 -20.57
N ARG A 32 14.74 23.99 -19.27
CA ARG A 32 15.16 23.01 -18.26
C ARG A 32 14.53 21.63 -18.49
N LEU A 33 13.24 21.58 -18.79
CA LEU A 33 12.55 20.31 -19.11
C LEU A 33 13.19 19.64 -20.34
N ALA A 34 13.48 20.41 -21.40
CA ALA A 34 14.15 19.91 -22.59
C ALA A 34 15.57 19.39 -22.28
N ALA A 35 16.31 20.05 -21.38
CA ALA A 35 17.61 19.58 -20.94
C ALA A 35 17.54 18.26 -20.16
N VAL A 36 16.53 18.09 -19.30
CA VAL A 36 16.29 16.83 -18.57
C VAL A 36 15.91 15.70 -19.53
N ILE A 37 15.02 15.95 -20.49
CA ILE A 37 14.64 14.96 -21.51
C ILE A 37 15.87 14.50 -22.30
N ARG A 38 16.71 15.43 -22.76
CA ARG A 38 17.96 15.08 -23.48
C ARG A 38 18.90 14.23 -22.63
N ALA A 39 19.10 14.60 -21.36
CA ALA A 39 19.95 13.82 -20.47
C ALA A 39 19.41 12.40 -20.21
N TYR A 40 18.09 12.23 -20.12
CA TYR A 40 17.47 10.90 -20.01
C TYR A 40 17.69 10.07 -21.29
N GLN A 41 17.51 10.68 -22.45
CA GLN A 41 17.74 10.03 -23.75
C GLN A 41 19.19 9.57 -23.92
N GLU A 42 20.18 10.39 -23.52
CA GLU A 42 21.61 10.02 -23.53
C GLU A 42 21.90 8.80 -22.64
N LEU A 43 21.14 8.63 -21.57
CA LEU A 43 21.25 7.49 -20.65
C LEU A 43 20.39 6.29 -21.07
N GLY A 44 19.71 6.36 -22.22
CA GLY A 44 18.80 5.31 -22.69
C GLY A 44 17.54 5.17 -21.84
N LEU A 45 17.16 6.21 -21.10
CA LEU A 45 15.97 6.26 -20.24
C LEU A 45 14.85 7.06 -20.94
N ASP A 46 13.60 6.68 -20.67
CA ASP A 46 12.43 7.39 -21.16
C ASP A 46 11.68 8.09 -20.02
N ILE A 47 11.10 9.25 -20.31
CA ILE A 47 10.34 10.05 -19.35
C ILE A 47 8.85 9.81 -19.55
N ASN A 48 8.14 9.56 -18.45
CA ASN A 48 6.69 9.41 -18.50
C ASN A 48 6.00 10.76 -18.78
N GLY A 49 5.66 11.01 -20.04
CA GLY A 49 5.01 12.24 -20.49
C GLY A 49 3.63 12.51 -19.87
N ARG A 50 2.97 11.50 -19.28
CA ARG A 50 1.70 11.72 -18.54
C ARG A 50 1.91 12.32 -17.15
N LYS A 51 3.07 12.06 -16.55
CA LYS A 51 3.42 12.55 -15.20
C LYS A 51 4.29 13.81 -15.23
N THR A 52 4.86 14.11 -16.38
CA THR A 52 5.81 15.22 -16.56
C THR A 52 5.10 16.42 -17.14
N GLY A 53 5.30 17.60 -16.53
CA GLY A 53 4.73 18.84 -17.04
C GLY A 53 5.17 20.05 -16.24
N ILE A 54 5.05 21.23 -16.84
CA ILE A 54 5.32 22.51 -16.19
C ILE A 54 4.03 22.98 -15.52
N ARG A 55 4.13 23.41 -14.25
CA ARG A 55 2.99 23.90 -13.46
C ARG A 55 3.32 25.26 -12.87
N HIS A 56 2.38 26.20 -12.94
CA HIS A 56 2.54 27.49 -12.30
C HIS A 56 2.30 27.39 -10.79
N VAL A 57 3.18 27.98 -9.97
CA VAL A 57 3.03 27.99 -8.51
C VAL A 57 1.76 28.74 -8.08
N SER A 58 1.35 29.77 -8.83
CA SER A 58 0.10 30.50 -8.59
C SER A 58 -1.17 29.68 -8.86
N GLU A 59 -1.06 28.55 -9.57
CA GLU A 59 -2.15 27.59 -9.77
C GLU A 59 -2.19 26.51 -8.68
N SER A 60 -1.55 26.74 -7.53
CA SER A 60 -1.78 25.91 -6.34
C SER A 60 -3.16 26.17 -5.74
N SER A 61 -4.22 26.17 -6.55
CA SER A 61 -5.57 25.94 -6.07
C SER A 61 -5.56 24.51 -5.51
N PHE A 62 -5.81 24.36 -4.22
CA PHE A 62 -6.08 23.04 -3.67
C PHE A 62 -7.13 22.36 -4.57
N PRO A 63 -6.93 21.08 -4.95
CA PRO A 63 -7.89 20.41 -5.81
C PRO A 63 -9.30 20.61 -5.26
N GLU A 64 -10.27 20.97 -6.11
CA GLU A 64 -11.61 21.36 -5.66
C GLU A 64 -12.25 20.29 -4.77
N TRP A 65 -12.01 19.01 -5.10
CA TRP A 65 -12.45 17.87 -4.30
C TRP A 65 -11.97 17.94 -2.85
N ARG A 66 -10.75 18.45 -2.61
CA ARG A 66 -10.15 18.52 -1.28
C ARG A 66 -10.86 19.57 -0.43
N SER A 67 -11.10 20.75 -0.98
CA SER A 67 -11.86 21.82 -0.32
C SER A 67 -13.27 21.34 0.02
N ARG A 68 -13.93 20.65 -0.91
CA ARG A 68 -15.27 20.07 -0.71
C ARG A 68 -15.29 19.05 0.42
N LEU A 69 -14.37 18.10 0.45
CA LEU A 69 -14.29 17.10 1.52
C LEU A 69 -13.92 17.71 2.87
N ILE A 70 -13.03 18.71 2.91
CA ILE A 70 -12.70 19.42 4.16
C ILE A 70 -13.95 20.10 4.72
N ASN A 71 -14.71 20.82 3.89
CA ASN A 71 -15.92 21.52 4.33
C ASN A 71 -16.98 20.55 4.88
N LEU A 72 -17.17 19.41 4.23
CA LEU A 72 -18.08 18.35 4.72
C LEU A 72 -17.61 17.69 6.01
N LYS A 73 -16.33 17.81 6.37
CA LYS A 73 -15.80 17.33 7.66
C LYS A 73 -15.88 18.42 8.75
N SER A 74 -15.82 19.69 8.38
CA SER A 74 -15.72 20.81 9.34
C SER A 74 -16.90 20.92 10.31
N GLY A 75 -16.60 21.15 11.58
CA GLY A 75 -17.55 21.62 12.59
C GLY A 75 -18.37 20.56 13.35
N ARG A 76 -18.40 19.27 12.92
CA ARG A 76 -19.12 18.19 13.63
C ARG A 76 -18.45 16.82 13.45
N ALA A 77 -18.82 15.86 14.31
CA ALA A 77 -18.42 14.47 14.17
C ALA A 77 -18.95 13.87 12.85
N LEU A 78 -18.14 13.01 12.22
CA LEU A 78 -18.47 12.37 10.95
C LEU A 78 -19.15 11.02 11.21
N THR A 79 -20.45 11.06 11.51
CA THR A 79 -21.28 9.89 11.85
C THR A 79 -22.66 9.99 11.18
N GLY A 80 -23.39 8.87 11.09
CA GLY A 80 -24.74 8.80 10.54
C GLY A 80 -24.83 9.27 9.08
N ASP A 81 -25.87 10.01 8.74
CA ASP A 81 -26.13 10.49 7.37
C ASP A 81 -24.98 11.33 6.80
N ARG A 82 -24.32 12.12 7.66
CA ARG A 82 -23.19 12.95 7.25
C ARG A 82 -21.98 12.09 6.85
N LEU A 83 -21.75 10.97 7.53
CA LEU A 83 -20.73 10.01 7.12
C LEU A 83 -21.12 9.40 5.77
N GLN A 84 -22.37 8.98 5.60
CA GLN A 84 -22.83 8.39 4.34
C GLN A 84 -22.67 9.36 3.16
N GLU A 85 -23.05 10.62 3.34
CA GLU A 85 -22.88 11.68 2.34
C GLU A 85 -21.41 11.91 2.00
N TYR A 86 -20.55 12.02 3.03
CA TYR A 86 -19.10 12.19 2.85
C TYR A 86 -18.48 11.03 2.08
N LEU A 87 -18.83 9.78 2.41
CA LEU A 87 -18.33 8.59 1.73
C LEU A 87 -18.81 8.51 0.28
N LYS A 88 -20.06 8.91 0.00
CA LYS A 88 -20.61 8.97 -1.36
C LYS A 88 -19.87 10.01 -2.20
N ILE A 89 -19.65 11.21 -1.64
CA ILE A 89 -18.93 12.28 -2.34
C ILE A 89 -17.48 11.86 -2.60
N ALA A 90 -16.80 11.25 -1.62
CA ALA A 90 -15.45 10.73 -1.80
C ALA A 90 -15.30 9.78 -3.01
N ILE A 91 -16.22 8.83 -3.19
CA ILE A 91 -16.20 7.93 -4.36
C ILE A 91 -16.39 8.71 -5.65
N ASN A 92 -17.36 9.62 -5.69
CA ASN A 92 -17.64 10.40 -6.89
C ASN A 92 -16.47 11.30 -7.29
N GLU A 93 -15.78 11.90 -6.32
CA GLU A 93 -14.60 12.74 -6.57
C GLU A 93 -13.42 11.90 -7.08
N GLN A 94 -13.23 10.67 -6.59
CA GLN A 94 -12.21 9.77 -7.13
C GLN A 94 -12.48 9.37 -8.59
N ILE A 95 -13.75 9.11 -8.93
CA ILE A 95 -14.15 8.77 -10.30
C ILE A 95 -13.91 9.97 -11.24
N ARG A 96 -14.17 11.19 -10.77
CA ARG A 96 -13.91 12.43 -11.53
C ARG A 96 -12.43 12.77 -11.64
N SER A 97 -11.64 12.39 -10.65
CA SER A 97 -10.20 12.68 -10.58
C SER A 97 -9.37 11.40 -10.39
N PRO A 98 -9.31 10.47 -11.37
CA PRO A 98 -8.65 9.17 -11.19
C PRO A 98 -7.14 9.26 -10.90
N ALA A 99 -6.49 10.31 -11.41
CA ALA A 99 -5.06 10.54 -11.18
C ALA A 99 -4.77 10.96 -9.72
N ASP A 100 -5.73 11.57 -9.04
CA ASP A 100 -5.58 12.06 -7.68
C ASP A 100 -5.79 10.95 -6.64
N SER A 101 -5.14 11.08 -5.50
CA SER A 101 -5.26 10.15 -4.37
C SER A 101 -6.40 10.55 -3.42
N VAL A 102 -7.60 10.79 -3.97
CA VAL A 102 -8.79 11.22 -3.19
C VAL A 102 -9.11 10.19 -2.10
N LEU A 103 -9.18 8.91 -2.47
CA LEU A 103 -9.50 7.85 -1.53
C LEU A 103 -8.41 7.66 -0.47
N ALA A 104 -7.13 7.81 -0.82
CA ALA A 104 -6.05 7.74 0.16
C ALA A 104 -6.20 8.83 1.25
N TYR A 105 -6.57 10.06 0.85
CA TYR A 105 -6.91 11.12 1.80
C TYR A 105 -8.10 10.73 2.68
N VAL A 106 -9.15 10.18 2.09
CA VAL A 106 -10.37 9.77 2.80
C VAL A 106 -10.08 8.67 3.82
N TYR A 107 -9.34 7.64 3.45
CA TYR A 107 -8.91 6.59 4.38
C TYR A 107 -8.08 7.15 5.53
N ALA A 108 -7.19 8.11 5.26
CA ALA A 108 -6.41 8.76 6.31
C ALA A 108 -7.29 9.57 7.28
N VAL A 109 -8.42 10.11 6.81
CA VAL A 109 -9.45 10.70 7.68
C VAL A 109 -10.17 9.61 8.49
N LEU A 110 -10.63 8.55 7.85
CA LEU A 110 -11.38 7.46 8.50
C LEU A 110 -10.56 6.76 9.59
N ILE A 111 -9.29 6.48 9.33
CA ILE A 111 -8.36 5.89 10.30
C ILE A 111 -8.27 6.76 11.56
N ALA A 112 -8.30 8.08 11.41
CA ALA A 112 -8.19 9.04 12.51
C ALA A 112 -9.53 9.33 13.22
N SER A 113 -10.66 9.07 12.57
CA SER A 113 -12.00 9.29 13.11
C SER A 113 -12.38 8.25 14.18
N ARG A 114 -13.42 8.57 14.96
CA ARG A 114 -14.13 7.59 15.79
C ARG A 114 -15.47 7.28 15.11
N PHE A 115 -15.96 6.06 15.30
CA PHE A 115 -17.20 5.60 14.69
C PHE A 115 -18.09 4.96 15.74
N ASN A 116 -19.40 5.01 15.51
CA ASN A 116 -20.39 4.27 16.26
C ASN A 116 -20.71 2.95 15.54
N TRP A 117 -21.41 2.04 16.22
CA TRP A 117 -21.82 0.76 15.64
C TRP A 117 -22.70 0.93 14.38
N ASP A 118 -23.55 1.95 14.37
CA ASP A 118 -24.46 2.26 13.26
C ASP A 118 -23.73 2.76 11.99
N ASP A 119 -22.49 3.22 12.13
CA ASP A 119 -21.67 3.70 11.01
C ASP A 119 -21.03 2.54 10.22
N ILE A 120 -20.88 1.38 10.85
CA ILE A 120 -20.10 0.25 10.31
C ILE A 120 -20.65 -0.27 8.97
N PRO A 121 -21.97 -0.45 8.76
CA PRO A 121 -22.49 -0.88 7.47
C PRO A 121 -22.18 0.09 6.32
N ALA A 122 -22.19 1.40 6.60
CA ALA A 122 -21.84 2.43 5.63
C ALA A 122 -20.34 2.37 5.28
N ILE A 123 -19.49 2.21 6.29
CA ILE A 123 -18.04 2.05 6.09
C ILE A 123 -17.73 0.78 5.29
N GLN A 124 -18.31 -0.37 5.62
CA GLN A 124 -18.10 -1.60 4.84
C GLN A 124 -18.54 -1.45 3.38
N SER A 125 -19.69 -0.82 3.16
CA SER A 125 -20.20 -0.55 1.80
C SER A 125 -19.32 0.44 1.04
N PHE A 126 -18.70 1.39 1.73
CA PHE A 126 -17.73 2.29 1.13
C PHE A 126 -16.43 1.56 0.81
N VAL A 127 -15.89 0.77 1.74
CA VAL A 127 -14.62 0.06 1.54
C VAL A 127 -14.70 -0.84 0.31
N THR A 128 -15.73 -1.70 0.24
CA THR A 128 -15.92 -2.64 -0.88
C THR A 128 -16.08 -1.94 -2.23
N ARG A 129 -16.72 -0.76 -2.28
CA ARG A 129 -16.82 0.06 -3.50
C ARG A 129 -15.53 0.80 -3.82
N SER A 130 -14.85 1.35 -2.82
CA SER A 130 -13.64 2.15 -3.00
C SER A 130 -12.50 1.33 -3.60
N VAL A 131 -12.31 0.07 -3.15
CA VAL A 131 -11.27 -0.83 -3.71
C VAL A 131 -11.61 -1.28 -5.15
N ALA A 132 -12.89 -1.26 -5.52
CA ALA A 132 -13.32 -1.50 -6.89
C ALA A 132 -12.99 -0.33 -7.82
N VAL A 133 -13.08 0.89 -7.29
CA VAL A 133 -12.81 2.13 -8.03
C VAL A 133 -11.31 2.40 -8.15
N ASP A 134 -10.57 2.15 -7.06
CA ASP A 134 -9.12 2.37 -7.02
C ASP A 134 -8.44 1.24 -6.23
N PRO A 135 -7.88 0.22 -6.90
CA PRO A 135 -7.15 -0.86 -6.24
C PRO A 135 -5.92 -0.38 -5.46
N ARG A 136 -5.37 0.80 -5.77
CA ARG A 136 -4.15 1.33 -5.12
C ARG A 136 -4.34 1.58 -3.62
N ILE A 137 -5.58 1.70 -3.13
CA ILE A 137 -5.89 1.93 -1.71
C ILE A 137 -6.19 0.65 -0.92
N ILE A 138 -5.97 -0.53 -1.51
CA ILE A 138 -6.35 -1.81 -0.89
C ILE A 138 -5.67 -2.03 0.47
N ASP A 139 -4.43 -1.55 0.64
CA ASP A 139 -3.71 -1.60 1.91
C ASP A 139 -4.44 -0.84 3.02
N SER A 140 -4.86 0.38 2.72
CA SER A 140 -5.57 1.27 3.62
C SER A 140 -6.97 0.74 3.94
N ALA A 141 -7.62 0.12 2.95
CA ALA A 141 -8.88 -0.60 3.11
C ALA A 141 -8.75 -1.77 4.09
N CYS A 142 -7.76 -2.65 3.87
CA CYS A 142 -7.49 -3.80 4.72
C CYS A 142 -7.12 -3.37 6.13
N ILE A 143 -6.26 -2.36 6.29
CA ILE A 143 -5.89 -1.80 7.60
C ILE A 143 -7.13 -1.30 8.35
N LEU A 144 -8.03 -0.57 7.69
CA LEU A 144 -9.24 -0.06 8.32
C LEU A 144 -10.14 -1.22 8.80
N LEU A 145 -10.45 -2.18 7.93
CA LEU A 145 -11.34 -3.31 8.27
C LEU A 145 -10.75 -4.18 9.39
N LEU A 146 -9.46 -4.53 9.32
CA LEU A 146 -8.81 -5.35 10.34
C LEU A 146 -8.79 -4.65 11.71
N ASN A 147 -8.56 -3.34 11.73
CA ASN A 147 -8.65 -2.57 12.97
C ASN A 147 -10.08 -2.51 13.50
N LEU A 148 -11.09 -2.30 12.66
CA LEU A 148 -12.49 -2.31 13.10
C LEU A 148 -12.88 -3.67 13.70
N ASN A 149 -12.48 -4.76 13.06
CA ASN A 149 -12.68 -6.11 13.58
C ASN A 149 -11.98 -6.31 14.95
N HIS A 150 -10.74 -5.83 15.09
CA HIS A 150 -9.99 -5.90 16.34
C HIS A 150 -10.57 -5.01 17.45
N GLU A 151 -11.15 -3.87 17.09
CA GLU A 151 -11.87 -2.96 18.01
C GLU A 151 -13.23 -3.53 18.47
N GLY A 152 -13.63 -4.70 17.96
CA GLY A 152 -14.84 -5.42 18.35
C GLY A 152 -16.05 -5.12 17.47
N PHE A 153 -15.93 -4.26 16.44
CA PHE A 153 -17.04 -3.95 15.56
C PHE A 153 -17.49 -5.19 14.77
N LYS A 154 -18.80 -5.40 14.69
CA LYS A 154 -19.40 -6.53 13.95
C LYS A 154 -19.34 -6.22 12.46
N LEU A 155 -18.39 -6.83 11.77
CA LEU A 155 -18.30 -6.78 10.32
C LEU A 155 -19.11 -7.91 9.69
N ASP A 156 -19.84 -7.60 8.62
CA ASP A 156 -20.33 -8.60 7.68
C ASP A 156 -19.15 -9.18 6.87
N LYS A 157 -18.60 -10.30 7.37
CA LYS A 157 -17.41 -10.94 6.79
C LYS A 157 -17.69 -11.57 5.43
N ASP A 158 -18.89 -12.11 5.22
CA ASP A 158 -19.27 -12.77 3.97
C ASP A 158 -19.39 -11.74 2.85
N ARG A 159 -19.95 -10.57 3.14
CA ARG A 159 -19.99 -9.45 2.19
C ARG A 159 -18.61 -8.88 1.87
N ILE A 160 -17.69 -8.87 2.83
CA ILE A 160 -16.30 -8.50 2.55
C ILE A 160 -15.67 -9.55 1.64
N ALA A 161 -15.81 -10.83 1.98
CA ALA A 161 -15.24 -11.93 1.22
C ALA A 161 -15.78 -11.99 -0.22
N SER A 162 -17.09 -11.76 -0.43
CA SER A 162 -17.69 -11.76 -1.77
C SER A 162 -17.12 -10.68 -2.70
N ARG A 163 -16.47 -9.65 -2.15
CA ARG A 163 -15.71 -8.66 -2.94
C ARG A 163 -14.24 -9.00 -3.05
N PHE A 164 -13.59 -9.37 -1.95
CA PHE A 164 -12.14 -9.55 -1.90
C PHE A 164 -11.65 -10.87 -2.48
N VAL A 165 -12.46 -11.94 -2.46
CA VAL A 165 -12.08 -13.23 -3.06
C VAL A 165 -11.98 -13.12 -4.59
N PRO A 166 -12.99 -12.59 -5.34
CA PRO A 166 -12.84 -12.40 -6.78
C PRO A 166 -11.68 -11.46 -7.14
N MET A 167 -11.47 -10.41 -6.36
CA MET A 167 -10.34 -9.48 -6.56
C MET A 167 -8.99 -10.16 -6.34
N LEU A 168 -8.88 -11.03 -5.33
CA LEU A 168 -7.69 -11.84 -5.08
C LEU A 168 -7.41 -12.77 -6.27
N GLU A 169 -8.41 -13.53 -6.72
CA GLU A 169 -8.25 -14.44 -7.87
C GLU A 169 -7.77 -13.69 -9.12
N GLN A 170 -8.41 -12.56 -9.44
CA GLN A 170 -8.00 -11.72 -10.57
C GLN A 170 -6.57 -11.17 -10.40
N SER A 171 -6.19 -10.79 -9.17
CA SER A 171 -4.85 -10.27 -8.87
C SER A 171 -3.78 -11.35 -9.02
N LEU A 172 -4.08 -12.58 -8.61
CA LEU A 172 -3.19 -13.73 -8.81
C LEU A 172 -3.02 -14.05 -10.30
N GLU A 173 -4.12 -14.09 -11.06
CA GLU A 173 -4.10 -14.30 -12.53
C GLU A 173 -3.27 -13.23 -13.26
N SER A 174 -3.35 -11.98 -12.81
CA SER A 174 -2.67 -10.84 -13.43
C SER A 174 -1.24 -10.63 -12.91
N GLY A 175 -0.79 -11.42 -11.93
CA GLY A 175 0.51 -11.23 -11.28
C GLY A 175 0.62 -9.96 -10.40
N HIS A 176 -0.50 -9.36 -10.03
CA HIS A 176 -0.59 -8.18 -9.16
C HIS A 176 -0.38 -8.58 -7.68
N THR A 177 0.89 -8.79 -7.32
CA THR A 177 1.27 -9.34 -6.00
C THR A 177 0.88 -8.46 -4.83
N PHE A 178 0.90 -7.14 -4.97
CA PHE A 178 0.55 -6.20 -3.90
C PHE A 178 -0.92 -6.38 -3.47
N GLU A 179 -1.84 -6.35 -4.43
CA GLU A 179 -3.27 -6.51 -4.21
C GLU A 179 -3.60 -7.91 -3.70
N ALA A 180 -2.94 -8.94 -4.25
CA ALA A 180 -3.10 -10.32 -3.79
C ALA A 180 -2.69 -10.47 -2.31
N ILE A 181 -1.51 -9.98 -1.92
CA ILE A 181 -1.00 -10.08 -0.55
C ILE A 181 -1.93 -9.36 0.43
N TRP A 182 -2.38 -8.13 0.11
CA TRP A 182 -3.28 -7.40 0.99
C TRP A 182 -4.67 -8.05 1.11
N SER A 183 -5.18 -8.63 0.03
CA SER A 183 -6.44 -9.39 0.06
C SER A 183 -6.31 -10.63 0.94
N LEU A 184 -5.24 -11.40 0.76
CA LEU A 184 -4.95 -12.58 1.61
C LEU A 184 -4.79 -12.16 3.07
N HIS A 185 -4.09 -11.07 3.37
CA HIS A 185 -3.91 -10.57 4.73
C HIS A 185 -5.24 -10.21 5.41
N LEU A 186 -6.16 -9.58 4.68
CA LEU A 186 -7.51 -9.30 5.18
C LEU A 186 -8.30 -10.58 5.43
N LEU A 187 -8.37 -11.48 4.44
CA LEU A 187 -9.15 -12.73 4.54
C LEU A 187 -8.62 -13.62 5.67
N ARG A 188 -7.31 -13.69 5.83
CA ARG A 188 -6.62 -14.32 6.95
C ARG A 188 -7.02 -13.74 8.30
N GLY A 189 -7.02 -12.41 8.42
CA GLY A 189 -7.36 -11.71 9.66
C GLY A 189 -8.85 -11.81 10.02
N LEU A 190 -9.71 -11.95 9.02
CA LEU A 190 -11.14 -12.23 9.20
C LEU A 190 -11.45 -13.72 9.44
N ARG A 191 -10.47 -14.61 9.25
CA ARG A 191 -10.60 -16.07 9.31
C ARG A 191 -11.59 -16.61 8.28
N HIS A 192 -11.55 -16.08 7.06
CA HIS A 192 -12.38 -16.58 5.96
C HIS A 192 -11.74 -17.83 5.34
N ASP A 193 -12.55 -18.87 5.12
CA ASP A 193 -12.13 -20.13 4.50
C ASP A 193 -12.08 -19.99 2.98
N LEU A 194 -10.94 -20.38 2.38
CA LEU A 194 -10.66 -20.30 0.95
C LEU A 194 -10.69 -21.67 0.26
N ALA A 195 -11.13 -22.73 0.95
CA ALA A 195 -11.14 -24.10 0.43
C ALA A 195 -11.94 -24.27 -0.88
N GLN A 196 -12.98 -23.46 -1.10
CA GLN A 196 -13.85 -23.52 -2.29
C GLN A 196 -13.52 -22.44 -3.34
N THR A 197 -12.32 -21.86 -3.29
CA THR A 197 -11.87 -20.80 -4.21
C THR A 197 -10.81 -21.31 -5.18
N ARG A 198 -10.53 -20.55 -6.24
CA ARG A 198 -9.47 -20.85 -7.22
C ARG A 198 -8.08 -20.46 -6.76
N VAL A 199 -7.94 -19.92 -5.54
CA VAL A 199 -6.66 -19.43 -4.99
C VAL A 199 -5.59 -20.51 -5.01
N SER A 200 -5.94 -21.76 -4.69
CA SER A 200 -4.98 -22.89 -4.71
C SER A 200 -4.44 -23.16 -6.11
N ASP A 201 -5.30 -23.09 -7.12
CA ASP A 201 -4.95 -23.36 -8.53
C ASP A 201 -4.10 -22.23 -9.11
N LEU A 202 -4.31 -21.01 -8.63
CA LEU A 202 -3.60 -19.81 -9.04
C LEU A 202 -2.30 -19.56 -8.26
N ALA A 203 -2.03 -20.37 -7.23
CA ALA A 203 -0.88 -20.18 -6.33
C ALA A 203 0.48 -20.35 -7.01
N ASP A 204 0.55 -21.09 -8.12
CA ASP A 204 1.76 -21.32 -8.91
C ASP A 204 2.00 -20.29 -10.02
N VAL A 205 1.03 -19.41 -10.30
CA VAL A 205 1.12 -18.42 -11.38
C VAL A 205 2.19 -17.36 -11.09
N ASN A 206 2.49 -17.12 -9.82
CA ASN A 206 3.39 -16.05 -9.39
C ASN A 206 4.57 -16.58 -8.56
N ASP A 207 5.77 -16.09 -8.83
CA ASP A 207 6.99 -16.53 -8.16
C ASP A 207 7.39 -15.71 -6.91
N GLY A 208 6.56 -14.76 -6.48
CA GLY A 208 6.84 -13.91 -5.33
C GLY A 208 6.89 -14.66 -4.00
N SER A 209 8.07 -14.69 -3.37
CA SER A 209 8.29 -15.35 -2.08
C SER A 209 7.36 -14.86 -0.98
N ALA A 210 7.13 -13.55 -0.89
CA ALA A 210 6.22 -12.97 0.12
C ALA A 210 4.78 -13.48 -0.03
N LEU A 211 4.30 -13.64 -1.27
CA LEU A 211 2.98 -14.19 -1.54
C LEU A 211 2.90 -15.66 -1.12
N LYS A 212 3.87 -16.48 -1.54
CA LYS A 212 3.95 -17.91 -1.19
C LYS A 212 4.04 -18.13 0.33
N ILE A 213 4.74 -17.26 1.07
CA ILE A 213 4.80 -17.28 2.55
C ILE A 213 3.43 -17.03 3.17
N VAL A 214 2.67 -16.02 2.69
CA VAL A 214 1.32 -15.74 3.18
C VAL A 214 0.36 -16.90 2.88
N LEU A 215 0.50 -17.54 1.72
CA LEU A 215 -0.26 -18.73 1.36
C LEU A 215 0.06 -19.92 2.30
N LEU A 216 1.34 -20.16 2.60
CA LEU A 216 1.75 -21.19 3.56
C LEU A 216 1.16 -20.95 4.96
N ASP A 217 1.12 -19.69 5.41
CA ASP A 217 0.48 -19.37 6.70
C ASP A 217 -1.03 -19.63 6.68
N LEU A 218 -1.74 -19.26 5.60
CA LEU A 218 -3.16 -19.60 5.43
C LEU A 218 -3.39 -21.12 5.45
N ARG A 219 -2.51 -21.89 4.83
CA ARG A 219 -2.55 -23.36 4.86
C ARG A 219 -2.29 -23.91 6.26
N HIS A 220 -1.32 -23.35 6.97
CA HIS A 220 -1.04 -23.70 8.37
C HIS A 220 -2.23 -23.39 9.30
N LEU A 221 -2.96 -22.30 9.03
CA LEU A 221 -4.20 -21.94 9.74
C LEU A 221 -5.42 -22.79 9.34
N GLY A 222 -5.29 -23.69 8.35
CA GLY A 222 -6.39 -24.50 7.83
C GLY A 222 -7.41 -23.73 6.98
N LEU A 223 -7.09 -22.49 6.58
CA LEU A 223 -7.96 -21.66 5.74
C LEU A 223 -7.76 -21.91 4.24
N LEU A 224 -6.67 -22.58 3.87
CA LEU A 224 -6.36 -22.94 2.49
C LEU A 224 -5.75 -24.36 2.45
N PRO A 225 -6.53 -25.42 2.18
CA PRO A 225 -6.09 -26.78 2.45
C PRO A 225 -5.03 -27.31 1.47
N LYS A 226 -4.97 -26.78 0.24
CA LYS A 226 -4.12 -27.29 -0.84
C LYS A 226 -3.20 -26.20 -1.37
N LEU A 227 -1.94 -26.54 -1.57
CA LEU A 227 -0.95 -25.71 -2.23
C LEU A 227 -0.01 -26.58 -3.09
N PRO A 228 0.54 -26.03 -4.17
CA PRO A 228 1.50 -26.71 -5.04
C PRO A 228 2.92 -26.76 -4.44
N GLU A 229 3.05 -27.12 -3.16
CA GLU A 229 4.32 -27.11 -2.41
C GLU A 229 5.42 -27.95 -3.09
N LYS A 230 5.06 -29.05 -3.76
CA LYS A 230 6.01 -29.89 -4.52
C LYS A 230 6.65 -29.11 -5.68
N SER A 231 5.87 -28.27 -6.35
CA SER A 231 6.33 -27.39 -7.43
C SER A 231 7.33 -26.39 -6.88
N TRP A 232 6.98 -25.72 -5.77
CA TRP A 232 7.85 -24.77 -5.09
C TRP A 232 9.16 -25.40 -4.61
N LEU A 233 9.10 -26.57 -3.97
CA LEU A 233 10.30 -27.28 -3.51
C LEU A 233 11.22 -27.67 -4.67
N LYS A 234 10.67 -28.04 -5.83
CA LYS A 234 11.47 -28.32 -7.03
C LYS A 234 12.18 -27.07 -7.55
N GLN A 235 11.49 -25.92 -7.57
CA GLN A 235 12.09 -24.63 -7.95
C GLN A 235 13.22 -24.24 -6.97
N LEU A 236 12.98 -24.38 -5.66
CA LEU A 236 13.96 -24.07 -4.62
C LEU A 236 15.18 -25.00 -4.66
N GLY A 237 15.01 -26.28 -5.00
CA GLY A 237 16.13 -27.21 -5.15
C GLY A 237 17.08 -26.87 -6.30
N THR A 238 16.63 -26.03 -7.25
CA THR A 238 17.45 -25.55 -8.37
C THR A 238 18.04 -24.15 -8.16
N SER A 239 17.59 -23.39 -7.15
CA SER A 239 18.08 -22.04 -6.91
C SER A 239 19.36 -22.06 -6.07
N GLN A 240 20.31 -21.20 -6.43
CA GLN A 240 21.55 -21.01 -5.64
C GLN A 240 21.35 -20.02 -4.48
N PHE A 241 20.10 -19.67 -4.15
CA PHE A 241 19.73 -18.67 -3.13
C PHE A 241 20.32 -17.26 -3.33
N HIS A 242 20.74 -16.94 -4.55
CA HIS A 242 21.13 -15.58 -4.96
C HIS A 242 19.94 -14.75 -5.46
N ASP A 243 18.79 -15.38 -5.65
CA ASP A 243 17.53 -14.74 -6.05
C ASP A 243 16.57 -14.62 -4.85
N PRO A 244 15.48 -13.83 -4.94
CA PRO A 244 14.52 -13.65 -3.85
C PRO A 244 13.82 -14.93 -3.35
N SER A 245 13.97 -16.08 -4.01
CA SER A 245 13.35 -17.36 -3.60
C SER A 245 13.91 -17.87 -2.27
N TRP A 246 15.10 -17.41 -1.87
CA TRP A 246 15.71 -17.75 -0.58
C TRP A 246 14.78 -17.47 0.60
N LEU A 247 13.99 -16.40 0.52
CA LEU A 247 13.11 -15.99 1.61
C LEU A 247 12.02 -17.04 1.85
N LEU A 248 11.43 -17.59 0.77
CA LEU A 248 10.44 -18.65 0.86
C LEU A 248 11.05 -19.93 1.45
N ALA A 249 12.23 -20.32 0.98
CA ALA A 249 12.90 -21.52 1.47
C ALA A 249 13.23 -21.40 2.96
N TYR A 250 13.84 -20.28 3.35
CA TYR A 250 14.21 -20.01 4.74
C TYR A 250 12.98 -19.96 5.65
N GLU A 251 11.99 -19.12 5.34
CA GLU A 251 10.79 -18.95 6.18
C GLU A 251 9.94 -20.22 6.22
N GLY A 252 9.78 -20.90 5.07
CA GLY A 252 9.05 -22.17 5.00
C GLY A 252 9.65 -23.23 5.92
N VAL A 253 10.97 -23.40 5.92
CA VAL A 253 11.65 -24.33 6.83
C VAL A 253 11.65 -23.83 8.27
N ARG A 254 11.85 -22.52 8.50
CA ARG A 254 11.88 -21.89 9.83
C ARG A 254 10.58 -22.08 10.58
N HIS A 255 9.45 -21.91 9.90
CA HIS A 255 8.12 -22.10 10.48
C HIS A 255 7.66 -23.56 10.47
N GLY A 256 8.42 -24.47 9.85
CA GLY A 256 8.03 -25.87 9.69
C GLY A 256 6.88 -26.08 8.70
N TRP A 257 6.66 -25.14 7.80
CA TRP A 257 5.64 -25.21 6.75
C TRP A 257 6.12 -25.98 5.52
N LEU A 258 7.43 -25.93 5.24
CA LEU A 258 8.08 -26.69 4.19
C LEU A 258 9.18 -27.60 4.79
N PRO A 259 9.43 -28.77 4.20
CA PRO A 259 10.56 -29.62 4.58
C PRO A 259 11.89 -28.99 4.17
N ASP A 260 12.94 -29.24 4.96
CA ASP A 260 14.31 -28.88 4.60
C ASP A 260 14.90 -29.91 3.63
N ALA A 261 14.51 -29.79 2.35
CA ALA A 261 14.92 -30.72 1.31
C ALA A 261 16.46 -30.79 1.23
N GLY A 262 17.05 -31.93 1.60
CA GLY A 262 18.49 -32.15 1.58
C GLY A 262 19.29 -31.42 2.67
N GLY A 263 18.62 -30.83 3.68
CA GLY A 263 19.29 -30.07 4.73
C GLY A 263 19.87 -28.74 4.28
N VAL A 264 19.46 -28.24 3.11
CA VAL A 264 20.08 -27.11 2.43
C VAL A 264 19.99 -25.83 3.27
N ILE A 265 18.88 -25.59 3.98
CA ILE A 265 18.78 -24.40 4.83
C ILE A 265 19.61 -24.55 6.10
N LYS A 266 19.57 -25.73 6.74
CA LYS A 266 20.28 -25.95 8.01
C LYS A 266 21.78 -26.18 7.88
N THR A 267 22.29 -26.41 6.66
CA THR A 267 23.73 -26.62 6.40
C THR A 267 24.37 -25.46 5.64
N ASN A 268 23.58 -24.60 4.99
CA ASN A 268 24.12 -23.47 4.25
C ASN A 268 24.75 -22.44 5.20
N PRO A 269 26.03 -22.07 4.99
CA PRO A 269 26.75 -21.13 5.85
C PRO A 269 26.06 -19.77 6.04
N LEU A 270 25.26 -19.33 5.05
CA LEU A 270 24.50 -18.08 5.12
C LEU A 270 23.36 -18.17 6.15
N PHE A 271 22.66 -19.30 6.17
CA PHE A 271 21.41 -19.45 6.93
C PHE A 271 21.62 -20.03 8.32
N VAL A 272 22.69 -20.79 8.56
CA VAL A 272 23.01 -21.38 9.88
C VAL A 272 23.01 -20.33 11.01
N PRO A 273 23.68 -19.16 10.87
CA PRO A 273 23.66 -18.14 11.93
C PRO A 273 22.27 -17.54 12.16
N MET A 274 21.48 -17.37 11.11
CA MET A 274 20.12 -16.83 11.20
C MET A 274 19.17 -17.83 11.87
N PHE A 275 19.27 -19.10 11.46
CA PHE A 275 18.47 -20.20 11.99
C PHE A 275 18.77 -20.46 13.47
N SER A 276 20.05 -20.47 13.86
CA SER A 276 20.44 -20.65 15.28
C SER A 276 19.95 -19.50 16.17
N ARG A 277 19.85 -18.27 15.64
CA ARG A 277 19.41 -17.07 16.38
C ARG A 277 17.90 -16.82 16.35
N ASN A 278 17.11 -17.71 15.75
CA ASN A 278 15.68 -17.52 15.58
C ASN A 278 15.30 -16.22 14.85
N VAL A 279 16.07 -15.87 13.81
CA VAL A 279 15.69 -14.78 12.91
C VAL A 279 14.47 -15.20 12.10
N GLN A 280 13.45 -14.34 12.08
CA GLN A 280 12.22 -14.50 11.32
C GLN A 280 11.92 -13.18 10.61
N PHE A 281 11.57 -13.25 9.33
CA PHE A 281 11.13 -12.10 8.53
C PHE A 281 9.62 -12.02 8.46
N TYR A 282 8.94 -13.17 8.55
CA TYR A 282 7.50 -13.24 8.65
C TYR A 282 7.08 -13.53 10.09
N ASP A 283 6.07 -12.79 10.57
CA ASP A 283 5.47 -13.05 11.88
C ASP A 283 3.97 -13.32 11.70
N PRO A 284 3.52 -14.58 11.85
CA PRO A 284 2.11 -14.92 11.71
C PRO A 284 1.25 -14.29 12.82
N LYS A 285 1.83 -13.87 13.94
CA LYS A 285 1.07 -13.22 15.01
C LYS A 285 0.93 -11.71 14.78
N ARG A 286 1.71 -11.15 13.85
CA ARG A 286 1.66 -9.72 13.56
C ARG A 286 0.41 -9.36 12.79
N ASN A 287 -0.22 -8.28 13.22
CA ASN A 287 -1.38 -7.68 12.56
C ASN A 287 -1.03 -6.26 12.12
N VAL A 288 -1.97 -5.59 11.44
CA VAL A 288 -1.84 -4.19 11.03
C VAL A 288 -1.60 -3.27 12.22
N GLN A 289 -0.99 -2.11 11.97
CA GLN A 289 -0.76 -1.13 13.03
C GLN A 289 -2.10 -0.68 13.64
N PRO A 290 -2.21 -0.63 14.98
CA PRO A 290 -3.42 -0.17 15.64
C PRO A 290 -3.80 1.25 15.22
N ARG A 291 -5.09 1.49 14.93
CA ARG A 291 -5.61 2.83 14.59
C ARG A 291 -5.25 3.89 15.62
N ALA A 292 -5.20 3.53 16.91
CA ALA A 292 -4.78 4.45 17.97
C ALA A 292 -3.34 4.98 17.74
N ASN A 293 -2.41 4.11 17.32
CA ASN A 293 -1.04 4.47 17.00
C ASN A 293 -0.98 5.30 15.72
N LEU A 294 -1.71 4.90 14.68
CA LEU A 294 -1.80 5.65 13.42
C LEU A 294 -2.35 7.06 13.63
N ARG A 295 -3.40 7.19 14.45
CA ARG A 295 -3.97 8.47 14.86
C ARG A 295 -2.96 9.33 15.62
N ARG A 296 -2.24 8.74 16.58
CA ARG A 296 -1.19 9.44 17.34
C ARG A 296 -0.08 9.98 16.41
N LEU A 297 0.44 9.15 15.52
CA LEU A 297 1.47 9.55 14.55
C LEU A 297 0.99 10.67 13.63
N ARG A 298 -0.27 10.59 13.17
CA ARG A 298 -0.88 11.63 12.34
C ARG A 298 -1.02 12.96 13.09
N LEU A 299 -1.49 12.94 14.34
CA LEU A 299 -1.59 14.14 15.17
C LEU A 299 -0.21 14.75 15.46
N ALA A 300 0.81 13.92 15.68
CA ALA A 300 2.20 14.38 15.85
C ALA A 300 2.72 15.06 14.57
N ARG A 301 2.51 14.46 13.40
CA ARG A 301 2.86 15.06 12.10
C ARG A 301 2.13 16.38 11.87
N ALA A 302 0.82 16.44 12.12
CA ALA A 302 0.04 17.67 11.96
C ALA A 302 0.56 18.81 12.86
N LYS A 303 0.94 18.51 14.12
CA LYS A 303 1.57 19.47 15.03
C LYS A 303 2.95 19.92 14.53
N ALA A 304 3.77 18.99 14.03
CA ALA A 304 5.08 19.32 13.47
C ALA A 304 4.97 20.23 12.23
N THR A 305 4.05 19.91 11.31
CA THR A 305 3.79 20.75 10.13
C THR A 305 3.23 22.12 10.50
N HIS A 306 2.34 22.19 11.49
CA HIS A 306 1.83 23.48 11.97
C HIS A 306 2.94 24.32 12.61
N ARG A 307 3.81 23.70 13.42
CA ARG A 307 4.98 24.38 14.00
C ARG A 307 5.96 24.85 12.93
N ALA A 308 6.25 24.04 11.92
CA ALA A 308 7.11 24.43 10.80
C ALA A 308 6.53 25.64 10.05
N ARG A 309 5.21 25.62 9.74
CA ARG A 309 4.53 26.77 9.11
C ARG A 309 4.55 28.04 9.95
N LEU A 310 4.50 27.92 11.28
CA LEU A 310 4.62 29.08 12.19
C LEU A 310 6.05 29.61 12.22
N VAL A 311 7.06 28.73 12.19
CA VAL A 311 8.47 29.16 12.09
C VAL A 311 8.73 29.84 10.74
N ASP A 312 8.18 29.33 9.64
CA ASP A 312 8.28 29.99 8.32
C ASP A 312 7.52 31.34 8.26
N TRP A 313 6.44 31.51 9.04
CA TRP A 313 5.66 32.75 9.08
C TRP A 313 6.21 33.82 10.04
N PHE A 314 6.90 33.40 11.11
CA PHE A 314 7.42 34.28 12.16
C PHE A 314 8.95 34.32 12.20
N GLY A 315 9.63 33.66 11.27
CA GLY A 315 11.08 33.47 11.24
C GLY A 315 11.90 34.63 10.70
N ASP A 316 11.26 35.65 10.11
CA ASP A 316 11.91 36.88 9.68
C ASP A 316 11.08 38.09 10.12
N TYR A 317 11.28 38.53 11.37
CA TYR A 317 11.13 39.93 11.72
C TYR A 317 12.33 40.32 12.61
N PRO A 318 13.06 41.40 12.27
CA PRO A 318 14.27 41.82 12.98
C PRO A 318 14.05 42.15 14.46
#